data_AF-A0A2D4SQG1-F1
#
_entry.id   AF-A0A2D4SQG1-F1
#
_cell.length_a   1.000
_cell.length_b   1.000
_cell.length_c   1.000
_cell.angle_alpha   90.00
_cell.angle_beta   90.00
_cell.angle_gamma   90.00
#
_symmetry.space_group_name_H-M   'P 1'
#
loop_
_entity.id
_entity.type
_entity.pdbx_description
1 polymer ?
#
loop_
_entity_poly.entity_id
_entity_poly.type
_entity_poly.pdbx_seq_one_letter_code
_entity_poly.pdbx_strand_id
1 'polypeptide(L)'
;MSRSVGPTIRLIANAIQGVLDKLPPELSSDIMRTGIVLVGGGANLTGLSAAISIVTQHPVVVPDEPEDCVIMGMWISPVLA
;
A
#
# COMPACT_ATOMS: atom_id res chain seq x y z
N MET A 1 -7.36 4.61 19.77
CA MET A 1 -7.65 3.59 18.74
C MET A 1 -8.39 2.42 19.39
N SER A 2 -9.50 1.95 18.80
CA SER A 2 -10.17 0.75 19.30
C SER A 2 -9.16 -0.41 19.31
N ARG A 3 -8.95 -1.02 20.49
CA ARG A 3 -7.94 -2.06 20.74
C ARG A 3 -8.08 -3.26 19.78
N SER A 4 -9.24 -3.38 19.13
CA SER A 4 -9.62 -4.44 18.20
C SER A 4 -9.00 -4.32 16.80
N VAL A 5 -8.64 -3.12 16.33
CA VAL A 5 -8.21 -2.92 14.92
C VAL A 5 -6.70 -3.07 14.73
N GLY A 6 -5.91 -2.82 15.78
CA GLY A 6 -4.45 -2.92 15.75
C GLY A 6 -3.90 -4.28 15.27
N PRO A 7 -4.44 -5.43 15.74
CA PRO A 7 -4.03 -6.74 15.24
C PRO A 7 -4.26 -6.91 13.73
N THR A 8 -5.38 -6.42 13.20
CA THR A 8 -5.70 -6.47 11.76
C THR A 8 -4.73 -5.64 10.93
N ILE A 9 -4.38 -4.43 11.40
CA ILE A 9 -3.39 -3.56 10.73
C ILE A 9 -2.04 -4.27 10.62
N ARG A 10 -1.59 -4.94 11.70
CA ARG A 10 -0.36 -5.74 11.69
C ARG A 10 -0.43 -6.92 10.72
N LEU A 11 -1.59 -7.56 10.63
CA LEU A 11 -1.83 -8.67 9.70
C LEU A 11 -1.67 -8.21 8.24
N ILE A 12 -2.23 -7.04 7.89
CA ILE A 12 -2.09 -6.43 6.57
C ILE A 12 -0.61 -6.08 6.30
N ALA A 13 0.06 -5.42 7.23
CA ALA A 13 1.46 -5.03 7.06
C ALA A 13 2.40 -6.24 6.87
N ASN A 14 2.20 -7.31 7.64
CA ASN A 14 2.95 -8.55 7.50
C ASN A 14 2.66 -9.27 6.18
N ALA A 15 1.40 -9.23 5.71
CA ALA A 15 1.06 -9.81 4.42
C ALA A 15 1.79 -9.09 3.27
N ILE A 16 1.89 -7.75 3.34
CA ILE A 16 2.65 -6.95 2.37
C ILE A 16 4.14 -7.31 2.43
N GLN A 17 4.74 -7.41 3.61
CA GLN A 17 6.14 -7.87 3.75
C GLN A 17 6.34 -9.24 3.10
N GLY A 18 5.43 -10.18 3.34
CA GLY A 18 5.52 -11.52 2.76
C GLY A 18 5.40 -11.56 1.22
N VAL A 19 4.84 -10.52 0.60
CA VAL A 19 4.88 -10.34 -0.87
C VAL A 19 6.25 -9.79 -1.29
N LEU A 20 6.76 -8.79 -0.57
CA LEU A 20 8.07 -8.19 -0.85
C LEU A 20 9.21 -9.22 -0.76
N ASP A 21 9.15 -10.12 0.22
CA ASP A 21 10.15 -11.19 0.43
C ASP A 21 10.20 -12.21 -0.72
N LYS A 22 9.13 -12.29 -1.52
CA LYS A 22 9.00 -13.24 -2.63
C LYS A 22 9.30 -12.62 -3.98
N LEU A 23 9.58 -11.32 -4.02
CA LEU A 23 9.88 -10.64 -5.27
C LEU A 23 11.19 -11.17 -5.86
N PRO A 24 11.23 -11.35 -7.18
CA PRO A 24 12.48 -11.67 -7.86
C PRO A 24 13.45 -10.48 -7.72
N PRO A 25 14.78 -10.71 -7.73
CA PRO A 25 15.78 -9.69 -7.43
C PRO A 25 15.68 -8.44 -8.31
N GLU A 26 15.27 -8.62 -9.56
CA GLU A 26 15.11 -7.55 -10.54
C GLU A 26 14.09 -6.51 -10.07
N LEU A 27 12.99 -6.95 -9.44
CA LEU A 27 11.90 -6.08 -8.97
C LEU A 27 12.13 -5.53 -7.56
N SER A 28 12.91 -6.24 -6.73
CA SER A 28 13.22 -5.79 -5.37
C SER A 28 13.96 -4.45 -5.38
N SER A 29 14.94 -4.30 -6.29
CA SER A 29 15.71 -3.06 -6.42
C SER A 29 14.86 -1.85 -6.85
N ASP A 30 13.89 -2.06 -7.74
CA ASP A 30 12.99 -1.02 -8.20
C ASP A 30 12.04 -0.57 -7.09
N ILE A 31 11.49 -1.51 -6.32
CA ILE A 31 10.57 -1.20 -5.20
C ILE A 31 11.28 -0.49 -4.05
N MET A 32 12.54 -0.82 -3.78
CA MET A 32 13.36 -0.08 -2.80
C MET A 32 13.48 1.41 -3.17
N ARG A 33 13.46 1.74 -4.47
CA ARG A 33 13.54 3.14 -4.95
C ARG A 33 12.18 3.82 -4.97
N THR A 34 11.13 3.14 -5.41
CA THR A 34 9.81 3.75 -5.65
C THR A 34 8.88 3.71 -4.45
N GLY A 35 9.05 2.73 -3.55
CA GLY A 35 8.20 2.56 -2.37
C GLY A 35 6.83 1.96 -2.69
N ILE A 36 5.88 2.23 -1.80
CA ILE A 36 4.51 1.71 -1.84
C ILE A 36 3.54 2.87 -1.95
N VAL A 37 2.63 2.82 -2.91
CA VAL A 37 1.48 3.73 -2.99
C VAL A 37 0.25 3.01 -2.43
N LEU A 38 -0.32 3.54 -1.36
CA LEU A 38 -1.48 2.97 -0.68
C LEU A 38 -2.76 3.66 -1.17
N VAL A 39 -3.63 2.90 -1.83
CA VAL A 39 -4.89 3.38 -2.43
C VAL A 39 -6.11 2.67 -1.84
N GLY A 40 -7.31 3.14 -2.18
CA GLY A 40 -8.60 2.69 -1.67
C GLY A 40 -8.97 3.30 -0.32
N GLY A 41 -10.24 3.17 0.09
CA GLY A 41 -10.73 3.78 1.34
C GLY A 41 -10.03 3.27 2.61
N GLY A 42 -9.40 2.09 2.56
CA GLY A 42 -8.56 1.58 3.65
C GLY A 42 -7.32 2.43 3.93
N ALA A 43 -6.83 3.18 2.94
CA ALA A 43 -5.68 4.07 3.08
C ALA A 43 -5.92 5.18 4.13
N ASN A 44 -7.17 5.58 4.32
CA ASN A 44 -7.58 6.60 5.29
C ASN A 44 -7.64 6.06 6.74
N LEU A 45 -7.41 4.75 6.95
CA LEU A 45 -7.35 4.18 8.29
C LEU A 45 -6.12 4.70 9.04
N THR A 46 -6.36 5.40 10.14
CA THR A 46 -5.29 6.00 10.95
C THR A 46 -4.24 4.95 11.33
N GLY A 47 -2.98 5.25 11.04
CA GLY A 47 -1.85 4.39 11.40
C GLY A 47 -1.60 3.20 10.47
N LEU A 48 -2.43 2.94 9.46
CA LEU A 48 -2.18 1.86 8.51
C LEU A 48 -0.92 2.14 7.67
N SER A 49 -0.83 3.31 7.04
CA SER A 49 0.34 3.70 6.23
C SER A 49 1.64 3.66 7.03
N ALA A 50 1.61 4.20 8.25
CA ALA A 50 2.75 4.17 9.17
C ALA A 50 3.13 2.74 9.58
N ALA A 51 2.15 1.89 9.90
CA ALA A 51 2.42 0.49 10.25
C ALA A 51 3.02 -0.29 9.08
N ILE A 52 2.53 -0.07 7.86
CA ILE A 52 3.10 -0.67 6.65
C ILE A 52 4.55 -0.21 6.50
N SER A 53 4.81 1.11 6.56
CA SER A 53 6.16 1.65 6.39
C SER A 53 7.15 1.12 7.43
N ILE A 54 6.74 1.00 8.70
CA ILE A 54 7.57 0.44 9.78
C ILE A 54 7.86 -1.04 9.55
N VAL A 55 6.86 -1.83 9.16
CA VAL A 55 7.06 -3.28 8.95
C VAL A 55 7.88 -3.53 7.70
N THR A 56 7.60 -2.82 6.60
CA THR A 56 8.23 -3.07 5.31
C THR A 56 9.59 -2.41 5.17
N GLN A 57 9.89 -1.38 5.96
CA GLN A 57 11.06 -0.52 5.75
C GLN A 57 11.06 0.20 4.40
N HIS A 58 9.89 0.38 3.78
CA HIS A 58 9.71 1.12 2.54
C HIS A 58 8.92 2.42 2.78
N PRO A 59 9.17 3.48 2.00
CA PRO A 59 8.33 4.67 2.04
C PRO A 59 6.92 4.30 1.55
N VAL A 60 5.91 4.77 2.28
CA VAL A 60 4.49 4.59 1.92
C VAL A 60 3.89 5.96 1.65
N VAL A 61 3.35 6.16 0.45
CA VAL A 61 2.68 7.38 0.04
C VAL A 61 1.19 7.11 -0.09
N VAL A 62 0.37 8.02 0.46
CA VAL A 62 -1.08 8.03 0.30
C VAL A 62 -1.42 9.21 -0.61
N PRO A 63 -2.08 9.00 -1.75
CA PRO A 63 -2.58 10.08 -2.61
C PRO A 63 -3.65 10.94 -1.90
N ASP A 64 -3.98 12.11 -2.47
CA ASP A 64 -4.99 13.01 -1.90
C ASP A 64 -6.40 12.38 -1.89
N GLU A 65 -6.76 11.65 -2.95
CA GLU A 65 -8.05 10.96 -3.12
C GLU A 65 -7.82 9.45 -3.33
N PRO A 66 -7.42 8.71 -2.29
CA PRO A 66 -7.04 7.31 -2.43
C PRO A 66 -8.22 6.41 -2.83
N GLU A 67 -9.45 6.73 -2.41
CA GLU A 67 -10.68 6.03 -2.77
C GLU A 67 -11.01 6.08 -4.27
N ASP A 68 -10.70 7.19 -4.93
CA ASP A 68 -11.06 7.43 -6.34
C ASP A 68 -9.98 6.96 -7.32
N CYS A 69 -8.80 6.57 -6.82
CA CYS A 69 -7.69 6.11 -7.65
C CYS A 69 -8.09 5.00 -8.64
N VAL A 70 -9.03 4.12 -8.28
CA VAL A 70 -9.50 3.03 -9.16
C VAL A 70 -10.30 3.57 -10.33
N ILE A 71 -11.31 4.42 -10.08
CA ILE A 71 -12.17 4.95 -11.13
C ILE A 71 -11.41 5.94 -12.03
N MET A 72 -10.53 6.74 -11.44
CA MET A 72 -9.65 7.65 -12.18
C MET A 72 -8.70 6.88 -13.10
N GLY A 73 -8.15 5.76 -12.62
CA GLY A 73 -7.32 4.85 -13.42
C GLY A 73 -8.08 4.22 -14.59
N MET A 74 -9.34 3.82 -14.37
CA MET A 74 -10.19 3.31 -15.46
C MET A 74 -10.45 4.36 -16.53
N TRP A 75 -10.71 5.61 -16.13
CA TRP A 75 -11.00 6.72 -17.06
C TRP A 75 -9.83 7.03 -18.00
N ILE A 76 -8.60 6.98 -17.50
CA ILE A 76 -7.40 7.29 -18.30
C ILE A 76 -6.85 6.09 -19.07
N SER A 77 -7.26 4.86 -18.72
CA SER A 77 -6.69 3.65 -19.30
C SER A 77 -7.16 3.46 -20.74
N PRO A 78 -6.26 3.40 -21.73
CA PRO A 78 -6.61 3.26 -23.15
C PRO A 78 -7.23 1.90 -23.50
N VAL A 79 -7.28 0.95 -22.55
CA VAL A 79 -7.88 -0.37 -22.73
C VAL A 79 -9.41 -0.34 -22.61
N LEU A 80 -9.96 0.68 -21.94
CA LEU A 80 -11.41 0.81 -21.70
C LEU A 80 -12.04 2.01 -22.42
N ALA A 81 -11.25 2.77 -23.21
CA ALA A 81 -11.70 3.90 -24.02
C ALA A 81 -12.13 3.48 -25.43
#